data_AF-A0A1A8DYK0-F1
#
_entry.id   AF-A0A1A8DYK0-F1
#
_cell.length_a   1.000
_cell.length_b   1.000
_cell.length_c   1.000
_cell.angle_alpha   90.00
_cell.angle_beta   90.00
_cell.angle_gamma   90.00
#
_symmetry.space_group_name_H-M   'P 1'
#
loop_
_entity.id
_entity.type
_entity.pdbx_description
1 polymer ?
#
loop_
_entity_poly.entity_id
_entity_poly.type
_entity_poly.pdbx_seq_one_letter_code
_entity_poly.pdbx_strand_id
1 'polypeptide(L)'
;WKNRFVVLRGDQLFICAKEVKELSRADEVLDLSDYERCEEIRKLKSRSKKNHSKFRLQRCSTPGNTVPNLVFLAVSPEEKESWINILNASITKAKNRILDEVMVEDSQLSHLTRDRVRIPQNRRLPTRGHLLAVASTSSSDGMLTL
;
A
#
# COMPACT_ATOMS: atom_id res chain seq x y z
N TRP A 1 4.79 32.40 13.61
CA TRP A 1 3.77 31.35 13.80
C TRP A 1 2.44 31.93 13.39
N LYS A 2 1.70 31.23 12.53
CA LYS A 2 0.34 31.59 12.13
C LYS A 2 -0.58 30.47 12.58
N ASN A 3 -1.76 30.82 13.11
CA ASN A 3 -2.79 29.82 13.39
C ASN A 3 -3.45 29.45 12.06
N ARG A 4 -3.49 28.17 11.76
CA ARG A 4 -4.07 27.60 10.55
C ARG A 4 -4.85 26.35 10.93
N PHE A 5 -5.89 26.06 10.17
CA PHE A 5 -6.59 24.79 10.23
C PHE A 5 -5.89 23.82 9.30
N VAL A 6 -5.56 22.63 9.79
CA VAL A 6 -4.87 21.59 9.04
C VAL A 6 -5.81 20.39 8.95
N VAL A 7 -6.08 19.93 7.73
CA VAL A 7 -6.95 18.78 7.50
C VAL A 7 -6.17 17.75 6.69
N LEU A 8 -6.12 16.53 7.20
CA LEU A 8 -5.54 15.40 6.49
C LEU A 8 -6.64 14.61 5.80
N ARG A 9 -6.52 14.40 4.48
CA ARG A 9 -7.47 13.60 3.70
C ARG A 9 -6.71 12.66 2.78
N GLY A 10 -6.74 11.36 3.11
CA GLY A 10 -5.95 10.35 2.41
C GLY A 10 -4.47 10.68 2.51
N ASP A 11 -3.87 10.95 1.36
CA ASP A 11 -2.43 11.18 1.19
C ASP A 11 -2.11 12.68 1.02
N GLN A 12 -3.10 13.56 1.22
CA GLN A 12 -2.97 15.01 1.06
C GLN A 12 -3.22 15.76 2.36
N LEU A 13 -2.41 16.79 2.59
CA LEU A 13 -2.52 17.70 3.73
C LEU A 13 -2.99 19.08 3.25
N PHE A 14 -4.12 19.53 3.77
CA PHE A 14 -4.75 20.81 3.43
C PHE A 14 -4.50 21.81 4.56
N ILE A 15 -4.06 23.03 4.20
CA ILE A 15 -3.86 24.13 5.14
C ILE A 15 -4.82 25.26 4.78
N CYS A 16 -5.64 25.68 5.74
CA CYS A 16 -6.67 26.70 5.58
C CYS A 16 -6.51 27.82 6.62
N ALA A 17 -6.79 29.06 6.25
CA ALA A 17 -6.81 30.20 7.17
C ALA A 17 -8.00 30.16 8.15
N LYS A 18 -9.10 29.53 7.76
CA LYS A 18 -10.32 29.37 8.57
C LYS A 18 -10.73 27.90 8.59
N GLU A 19 -11.59 27.54 9.53
CA GLU A 19 -12.25 26.24 9.50
C GLU A 19 -13.15 26.19 8.26
N VAL A 20 -12.85 25.30 7.32
CA VAL A 20 -13.60 25.18 6.06
C VAL A 20 -14.21 23.79 5.99
N LYS A 21 -15.52 23.72 5.72
CA LYS A 21 -16.21 22.45 5.45
C LYS A 21 -15.88 21.91 4.05
N GLU A 22 -15.60 22.80 3.11
CA GLU A 22 -15.22 22.48 1.73
C GLU A 22 -13.72 22.67 1.50
N LEU A 23 -13.00 21.56 1.28
CA LEU A 23 -11.55 21.56 1.05
C LEU A 23 -11.14 22.18 -0.29
N SER A 24 -12.09 22.47 -1.19
CA SER A 24 -11.85 23.16 -2.46
C SER A 24 -11.33 24.59 -2.28
N ARG A 25 -11.49 25.19 -1.09
CA ARG A 25 -11.00 26.54 -0.75
C ARG A 25 -9.75 26.50 0.14
N ALA A 26 -9.01 25.40 0.17
CA ALA A 26 -7.75 25.34 0.90
C ALA A 26 -6.75 26.34 0.33
N ASP A 27 -6.00 27.01 1.21
CA ASP A 27 -4.99 27.98 0.78
C ASP A 27 -3.77 27.25 0.19
N GLU A 28 -3.41 26.12 0.81
CA GLU A 28 -2.28 25.29 0.41
C GLU A 28 -2.69 23.82 0.48
N VAL A 29 -2.31 23.05 -0.54
CA VAL A 29 -2.49 21.60 -0.62
C VAL A 29 -1.11 20.97 -0.81
N LEU A 30 -0.80 19.98 0.02
CA LEU A 30 0.50 19.33 0.05
C LEU A 30 0.33 17.83 -0.15
N ASP A 31 1.14 17.25 -1.03
CA ASP A 31 1.18 15.80 -1.24
C ASP A 31 2.13 15.17 -0.22
N LEU A 32 1.67 14.18 0.54
CA LEU A 32 2.49 13.51 1.55
C LEU A 32 3.57 12.62 0.94
N SER A 33 3.48 12.25 -0.34
CA SER A 33 4.53 11.51 -1.04
C SER A 33 5.82 12.34 -1.19
N ASP A 34 5.71 13.68 -1.21
CA ASP A 34 6.84 14.61 -1.24
C ASP A 34 7.57 14.73 0.10
N TYR A 35 7.04 14.12 1.17
CA TYR A 35 7.60 14.16 2.52
C TYR A 35 8.16 12.82 2.96
N GLU A 36 9.24 12.89 3.73
CA GLU A 36 9.97 11.71 4.17
C GLU A 36 9.42 11.13 5.47
N ARG A 37 9.22 11.99 6.45
CA ARG A 37 8.76 11.64 7.80
C ARG A 37 8.33 12.87 8.57
N CYS A 38 7.55 12.63 9.61
CA CYS A 38 7.15 13.59 10.63
C CYS A 38 7.88 13.24 11.94
N GLU A 39 8.59 14.19 12.54
CA GLU A 39 9.37 13.96 13.77
C GLU A 39 9.28 15.12 14.76
N GLU A 40 9.45 14.81 16.05
CA GLU A 40 9.59 15.83 17.08
C GLU A 40 10.88 16.64 16.89
N ILE A 41 10.79 17.96 17.10
CA ILE A 41 11.98 18.81 17.15
C ILE A 41 12.61 18.71 18.55
N ARG A 42 13.51 17.73 18.72
CA ARG A 42 14.29 17.56 19.95
C ARG A 42 15.37 18.63 20.05
N LYS A 43 15.22 19.59 20.97
CA LYS A 43 16.32 20.47 21.40
C LYS A 43 16.94 19.92 22.68
N LEU A 44 18.17 19.43 22.57
CA LEU A 44 18.95 18.77 23.63
C LEU A 44 19.10 19.57 24.96
N LYS A 45 18.71 20.85 25.00
CA LYS A 45 18.88 21.74 26.18
C LYS A 45 17.72 22.70 26.46
N SER A 46 16.55 22.54 25.82
CA SER A 46 15.50 23.57 25.93
C SER A 46 14.34 23.15 26.83
N ARG A 47 14.29 23.71 28.05
CA ARG A 47 13.24 23.50 29.06
C ARG A 47 11.90 24.20 28.75
N SER A 48 11.73 24.81 27.57
CA SER A 48 10.48 25.50 27.24
C SER A 48 9.39 24.50 26.90
N LYS A 49 8.26 24.61 27.61
CA LYS A 49 6.99 23.88 27.35
C LYS A 49 6.59 23.95 25.87
N LYS A 50 6.86 25.08 25.21
CA LYS A 50 6.56 25.29 23.78
C LYS A 50 7.37 24.37 22.86
N ASN A 51 8.45 23.72 23.30
CA ASN A 51 9.17 22.76 22.47
C ASN A 51 8.56 21.36 22.49
N HIS A 52 7.87 20.99 23.56
CA HIS A 52 7.28 19.66 23.69
C HIS A 52 6.08 19.43 22.77
N SER A 53 5.53 20.49 22.17
CA SER A 53 4.46 20.45 21.17
C SER A 53 4.94 20.78 19.76
N LYS A 54 6.26 20.91 19.53
CA LYS A 54 6.82 21.22 18.20
C LYS A 54 7.22 19.96 17.46
N PHE A 55 6.85 19.91 16.19
CA PHE A 55 7.23 18.84 15.30
C PHE A 55 7.50 19.38 13.89
N ARG A 56 8.20 18.58 13.09
CA ARG A 56 8.61 18.93 11.73
C ARG A 56 8.18 17.84 10.77
N LEU A 57 7.61 18.28 9.66
CA LEU A 57 7.43 17.46 8.47
C LEU A 57 8.64 17.66 7.56
N GLN A 58 9.45 16.62 7.42
CA GLN A 58 10.69 16.65 6.66
C GLN A 58 10.41 16.35 5.19
N ARG A 59 10.87 17.20 4.27
CA ARG A 59 10.77 16.94 2.83
C ARG A 59 11.64 15.76 2.41
N CYS A 60 11.26 15.06 1.34
CA CYS A 60 12.14 14.08 0.70
C CYS A 60 13.40 14.76 0.12
N SER A 61 14.55 14.08 0.23
CA SER A 61 15.82 14.54 -0.35
C SER A 61 16.00 14.15 -1.82
N THR A 62 14.90 13.95 -2.54
CA THR A 62 14.91 13.56 -3.96
C THR A 62 15.25 14.77 -4.85
N PRO A 63 16.12 14.59 -5.88
CA PRO A 63 16.35 15.63 -6.87
C PRO A 63 15.04 16.04 -7.55
N GLY A 64 14.79 17.34 -7.67
CA GLY A 64 13.55 17.89 -8.24
C GLY A 64 12.44 18.16 -7.22
N ASN A 65 12.54 17.68 -5.98
CA ASN A 65 11.58 18.05 -4.95
C ASN A 65 11.88 19.46 -4.41
N THR A 66 10.93 20.37 -4.64
CA THR A 66 11.01 21.79 -4.26
C THR A 66 10.19 22.13 -3.01
N VAL A 67 9.45 21.16 -2.43
CA VAL A 67 8.61 21.46 -1.27
C VAL A 67 9.45 21.81 -0.04
N PRO A 68 9.04 22.80 0.77
CA PRO A 68 9.77 23.17 1.96
C PRO A 68 9.55 22.18 3.11
N ASN A 69 10.50 22.15 4.05
CA ASN A 69 10.25 21.55 5.36
C ASN A 69 9.20 22.38 6.11
N LEU A 70 8.25 21.72 6.75
CA LEU A 70 7.21 22.39 7.53
C LEU A 70 7.44 22.18 9.01
N VAL A 71 7.16 23.21 9.80
CA VAL A 71 7.28 23.17 11.25
C VAL A 71 5.94 23.54 11.86
N PHE A 72 5.43 22.64 12.69
CA PHE A 72 4.15 22.77 13.36
C PHE A 72 4.35 22.94 14.86
N LEU A 73 3.36 23.58 15.48
CA LEU A 73 3.24 23.73 16.91
C LEU A 73 1.82 23.34 17.29
N ALA A 74 1.67 22.15 17.86
CA ALA A 74 0.39 21.67 18.36
C ALA A 74 -0.02 22.42 19.63
N VAL A 75 -1.30 22.35 19.99
CA VAL A 75 -1.85 22.99 21.20
C VAL A 75 -1.36 22.26 22.45
N SER A 76 -1.19 20.92 22.37
CA SER A 76 -0.66 20.10 23.45
C SER A 76 0.39 19.08 22.97
N PRO A 77 1.24 18.56 23.88
CA PRO A 77 2.19 17.48 23.56
C PRO A 77 1.48 16.20 23.10
N GLU A 78 0.33 15.88 23.66
CA GLU A 78 -0.46 14.70 23.29
C GLU A 78 -1.00 14.84 21.86
N GLU A 79 -1.49 16.04 21.52
CA GLU A 79 -1.92 16.35 20.16
C GLU A 79 -0.74 16.26 19.18
N LYS A 80 0.44 16.75 19.56
CA LYS A 80 1.67 16.59 18.76
C LYS A 80 1.96 15.11 18.46
N GLU A 81 1.96 14.24 19.47
CA GLU A 81 2.20 12.80 19.26
C GLU A 81 1.15 12.18 18.33
N SER A 82 -0.13 12.54 18.51
CA SER A 82 -1.21 12.10 17.62
C SER A 82 -0.98 12.52 16.16
N TRP A 83 -0.63 13.80 15.93
CA TRP A 83 -0.30 14.31 14.60
C TRP A 83 0.91 13.62 13.98
N ILE A 84 1.99 13.40 14.75
CA ILE A 84 3.19 12.70 14.28
C ILE A 84 2.82 11.29 13.81
N ASN A 85 2.06 10.54 14.63
CA ASN A 85 1.69 9.16 14.32
C ASN A 85 0.83 9.07 13.06
N ILE A 86 -0.22 9.89 12.97
CA ILE A 86 -1.13 9.88 11.82
C ILE A 86 -0.40 10.33 10.55
N LEU A 87 0.43 11.39 10.61
CA LEU A 87 1.19 11.85 9.44
C LEU A 87 2.19 10.81 8.95
N ASN A 88 2.90 10.13 9.86
CA ASN A 88 3.82 9.07 9.48
C ASN A 88 3.12 7.87 8.85
N ALA A 89 1.95 7.49 9.37
CA ALA A 89 1.12 6.44 8.78
C ALA A 89 0.65 6.83 7.37
N SER A 90 0.14 8.06 7.18
CA SER A 90 -0.28 8.55 5.88
C SER A 90 0.87 8.74 4.89
N ILE A 91 2.06 9.19 5.32
CA ILE A 91 3.25 9.24 4.45
C ILE A 91 3.62 7.82 3.98
N THR A 92 3.63 6.86 4.90
CA THR A 92 3.95 5.46 4.58
C THR A 92 2.94 4.92 3.57
N LYS A 93 1.66 5.21 3.75
CA LYS A 93 0.61 4.83 2.79
C LYS A 93 0.80 5.50 1.43
N ALA A 94 1.01 6.81 1.40
CA ALA A 94 1.22 7.58 0.17
C ALA A 94 2.39 7.04 -0.66
N LYS A 95 3.49 6.69 0.01
CA LYS A 95 4.69 6.10 -0.63
C LYS A 95 4.49 4.68 -1.13
N ASN A 96 3.64 3.90 -0.48
CA ASN A 96 3.36 2.52 -0.85
C ASN A 96 2.11 2.35 -1.74
N ARG A 97 1.55 3.45 -2.27
CA ARG A 97 0.35 3.41 -3.13
C ARG A 97 0.43 2.40 -4.27
N ILE A 98 1.60 2.26 -4.88
CA ILE A 98 1.84 1.32 -5.99
C ILE A 98 1.77 -0.15 -5.52
N LEU A 99 2.12 -0.43 -4.26
CA LEU A 99 2.11 -1.78 -3.70
C LEU A 99 0.73 -2.17 -3.16
N ASP A 100 -0.09 -1.19 -2.75
CA ASP A 100 -1.47 -1.41 -2.31
C ASP A 100 -2.43 -1.70 -3.48
N GLU A 101 -2.11 -1.25 -4.70
CA GLU A 101 -2.86 -1.53 -5.92
C GLU A 101 -2.36 -2.83 -6.59
N VAL A 102 -2.79 -4.01 -6.09
CA VAL A 102 -2.56 -5.27 -6.80
C VAL A 102 -3.49 -5.35 -8.01
N MET A 103 -3.05 -4.85 -9.16
CA MET A 103 -3.72 -5.12 -10.43
C MET A 103 -3.47 -6.58 -10.82
N VAL A 104 -4.40 -7.47 -10.49
CA VAL A 104 -4.42 -8.82 -11.06
C VAL A 104 -5.19 -8.75 -12.37
N GLU A 105 -4.50 -8.97 -13.48
CA GLU A 105 -5.16 -9.21 -14.76
C GLU A 105 -6.02 -10.47 -14.65
N ASP A 106 -7.32 -10.39 -14.93
CA ASP A 106 -8.29 -11.51 -14.79
C ASP A 106 -7.83 -12.80 -15.49
N SER A 107 -7.02 -12.67 -16.54
CA SER A 107 -6.43 -13.77 -17.29
C SER A 107 -5.45 -14.63 -16.46
N GLN A 108 -4.81 -14.06 -15.44
CA GLN A 108 -3.82 -14.76 -14.60
C GLN A 108 -4.44 -15.69 -13.54
N LEU A 109 -5.76 -15.57 -13.30
CA LEU A 109 -6.49 -16.45 -12.38
C LEU A 109 -7.16 -17.64 -13.10
N SER A 110 -6.98 -17.76 -14.42
CA SER A 110 -7.48 -18.90 -15.16
C SER A 110 -6.61 -20.14 -14.91
N HIS A 111 -7.21 -21.25 -14.46
CA HIS A 111 -6.50 -22.51 -14.40
C HIS A 111 -6.08 -22.94 -15.82
N LEU A 112 -4.82 -23.31 -16.01
CA LEU A 112 -4.27 -23.86 -17.28
C LEU A 112 -5.07 -25.04 -17.84
N THR A 113 -5.89 -25.68 -17.02
CA THR A 113 -6.73 -26.82 -17.38
C THR A 113 -8.20 -26.49 -17.57
N ARG A 114 -8.61 -25.23 -17.38
CA ARG A 114 -10.01 -24.77 -17.46
C ARG A 114 -10.64 -25.11 -18.81
N ASP A 115 -9.88 -24.92 -19.89
CA ASP A 115 -10.35 -25.14 -21.27
C ASP A 115 -9.99 -26.53 -21.79
N ARG A 116 -9.41 -27.39 -20.95
CA ARG A 116 -9.19 -28.79 -21.36
C ARG A 116 -10.54 -29.48 -21.50
N VAL A 117 -10.67 -30.24 -22.59
CA VAL A 117 -11.85 -31.05 -22.87
C VAL A 117 -12.20 -31.91 -21.66
N ARG A 118 -13.39 -31.69 -21.08
CA ARG A 118 -13.88 -32.47 -19.95
C ARG A 118 -14.21 -33.88 -20.41
N ILE A 119 -13.58 -34.87 -19.80
CA ILE A 119 -13.92 -36.27 -20.03
C ILE A 119 -15.30 -36.52 -19.41
N PRO A 120 -16.26 -37.12 -20.15
CA PRO A 120 -17.56 -37.48 -19.59
C PRO A 120 -17.39 -38.38 -18.34
N GLN A 121 -17.91 -37.94 -17.19
CA GLN A 121 -17.79 -38.65 -15.91
C GLN A 121 -18.47 -40.03 -15.89
N ASN A 122 -19.27 -40.35 -16.90
CA ASN A 122 -19.90 -41.65 -17.07
C ASN A 122 -18.90 -42.75 -17.49
N ARG A 123 -17.66 -42.39 -17.87
CA ARG A 123 -16.60 -43.37 -18.08
C ARG A 123 -15.79 -43.49 -16.79
N ARG A 124 -15.87 -44.66 -16.16
CA ARG A 124 -14.98 -45.01 -15.05
C ARG A 124 -13.53 -44.90 -15.50
N LEU A 125 -12.71 -44.15 -14.76
CA LEU A 125 -11.27 -44.07 -15.04
C LEU A 125 -10.64 -45.47 -14.97
N PRO A 126 -9.65 -45.78 -15.83
CA PRO A 126 -8.92 -47.04 -15.76
C PRO A 126 -8.35 -47.22 -14.34
N THR A 127 -8.61 -48.38 -13.73
CA THR A 127 -7.97 -48.71 -12.45
C THR A 127 -6.49 -49.03 -12.67
N ARG A 128 -5.69 -48.95 -11.60
CA ARG A 128 -4.26 -49.30 -11.61
C ARG A 128 -3.97 -50.64 -12.30
N GLY A 129 -4.84 -51.65 -12.12
CA GLY A 129 -4.71 -52.96 -12.78
C GLY A 129 -4.87 -52.90 -14.30
N HIS A 130 -5.80 -52.08 -14.82
CA HIS A 130 -5.94 -51.88 -16.28
C HIS A 130 -4.70 -51.23 -16.88
N LEU A 131 -4.12 -50.24 -16.18
CA LEU A 131 -2.90 -49.55 -16.64
C LEU A 131 -1.70 -50.52 -16.70
N LEU A 132 -1.56 -51.38 -15.69
CA LEU A 132 -0.50 -52.39 -15.65
C LEU A 132 -0.68 -53.45 -16.75
N ALA A 133 -1.91 -53.92 -17.00
CA ALA A 133 -2.17 -54.89 -18.06
C ALA A 133 -1.79 -54.36 -19.45
N VAL A 134 -2.15 -53.10 -19.77
CA VAL A 134 -1.79 -52.47 -21.06
C VAL A 134 -0.27 -52.28 -21.20
N ALA A 135 0.41 -51.87 -20.12
CA ALA A 135 1.86 -51.74 -20.14
C ALA A 135 2.55 -53.10 -20.37
N SER A 136 2.01 -54.17 -19.79
CA SER A 136 2.51 -55.54 -19.98
C SER A 136 2.23 -56.13 -21.37
N THR A 137 1.15 -55.72 -22.04
CA THR A 137 0.89 -56.11 -23.44
C THR A 137 1.75 -55.31 -24.44
N SER A 138 2.26 -54.15 -24.04
CA SER A 138 3.12 -53.30 -24.89
C SER A 138 4.57 -53.77 -24.94
N SER A 139 4.96 -54.72 -24.09
CA SER A 139 6.30 -55.30 -24.03
C SER A 139 6.40 -56.70 -24.64
N SER A 140 5.36 -57.17 -25.33
CA SER A 140 5.40 -58.41 -26.10
C SER A 140 5.44 -58.06 -27.59
N ASP A 141 6.52 -58.45 -28.26
CA ASP A 141 6.56 -58.51 -29.72
C ASP A 141 5.30 -59.21 -30.26
N GLY A 142 4.81 -58.66 -31.36
CA GLY A 142 3.44 -58.78 -31.82
C GLY A 142 2.93 -60.21 -32.00
N MET A 143 1.71 -60.44 -31.53
CA MET A 143 0.91 -61.57 -31.98
C MET A 143 -0.56 -61.16 -31.99
N LEU A 144 -1.03 -60.77 -33.18
CA LEU A 144 -2.45 -60.73 -33.52
C LEU A 144 -2.92 -62.17 -33.73
N THR A 145 -3.87 -62.62 -32.92
CA THR A 145 -4.75 -63.72 -33.31
C THR A 145 -6.15 -63.17 -33.47
N LEU A 146 -6.70 -63.39 -34.67
CA LEU A 146 -8.06 -63.08 -35.10
C LEU A 146 -9.12 -63.68 -34.17
#